data_AF-A0A7L0N788-F1
#
_entry.id   AF-A0A7L0N788-F1
#
_cell.length_a   1.000
_cell.length_b   1.000
_cell.length_c   1.000
_cell.angle_alpha   90.00
_cell.angle_beta   90.00
_cell.angle_gamma   90.00
#
_symmetry.space_group_name_H-M   'P 1'
#
loop_
_entity.id
_entity.type
_entity.pdbx_description
1 polymer ?
#
loop_
_entity_poly.entity_id
_entity_poly.type
_entity_poly.pdbx_seq_one_letter_code
_entity_poly.pdbx_strand_id
1 'polypeptide(L)'
;LPYVPRVPPVALLGKVTATTFALERPCRIFDQHANALDSVWLAVAFANVTATFRNPPSRADVPLYKQLPTALSYMTLETAAAVYTCSAPSSAVLRVGDDTACRDEGRQDPCNGPLPSPGPYRVKFLLMGCHGPKAETRWSQPILLHRALSPSTIDPAPLRRSSDMVVIISILASLGTVLATTVLGALGAKVWGSLFHRDLGTSTFARRSYRTHHIPPALPQPLPPGCGCSPPGLGCFALRPSAPCHRN
;
A
#
# COMPACT_ATOMS: atom_id res chain seq x y z
N LEU A 1 -25.84 6.86 -40.67
CA LEU A 1 -24.92 8.01 -40.52
C LEU A 1 -23.51 7.64 -40.95
N PRO A 2 -22.80 8.49 -41.70
CA PRO A 2 -21.46 8.22 -42.22
C PRO A 2 -20.34 8.37 -41.16
N TYR A 3 -20.64 8.11 -39.89
CA TYR A 3 -19.65 8.07 -38.80
C TYR A 3 -19.17 6.63 -38.59
N VAL A 4 -17.88 6.45 -38.31
CA VAL A 4 -17.26 5.16 -38.00
C VAL A 4 -16.66 5.26 -36.59
N PRO A 5 -17.21 4.56 -35.59
CA PRO A 5 -16.61 4.52 -34.26
C PRO A 5 -15.20 3.97 -34.33
N ARG A 6 -14.31 4.51 -33.50
CA ARG A 6 -12.92 4.08 -33.45
C ARG A 6 -12.35 4.20 -32.05
N VAL A 7 -11.34 3.38 -31.80
CA VAL A 7 -10.47 3.52 -30.64
C VAL A 7 -9.67 4.81 -30.80
N PRO A 8 -9.54 5.65 -29.75
CA PRO A 8 -8.83 6.92 -29.85
C PRO A 8 -7.38 6.76 -30.36
N PRO A 9 -6.90 7.65 -31.23
CA PRO A 9 -5.51 7.60 -31.72
C PRO A 9 -4.51 7.98 -30.64
N VAL A 10 -4.92 8.80 -29.66
CA VAL A 10 -4.06 9.28 -28.58
C VAL A 10 -3.53 8.12 -27.73
N ALA A 11 -2.32 8.29 -27.19
CA ALA A 11 -1.71 7.32 -26.28
C ALA A 11 -2.45 7.37 -24.93
N LEU A 12 -3.25 6.34 -24.65
CA LEU A 12 -3.96 6.17 -23.38
C LEU A 12 -3.50 4.87 -22.74
N LEU A 13 -3.14 4.93 -21.46
CA LEU A 13 -2.91 3.71 -20.68
C LEU A 13 -4.21 2.92 -20.57
N GLY A 14 -4.13 1.61 -20.77
CA GLY A 14 -5.31 0.74 -20.79
C GLY A 14 -6.32 1.14 -21.87
N LYS A 15 -5.85 1.67 -23.01
CA LYS A 15 -6.69 1.96 -24.19
C LYS A 15 -7.41 0.72 -24.69
N VAL A 16 -6.69 -0.39 -24.68
CA VAL A 16 -7.18 -1.73 -24.93
C VAL A 16 -6.56 -2.57 -23.81
N THR A 17 -7.35 -3.45 -23.19
CA THR A 17 -6.90 -4.39 -22.18
C THR A 17 -7.30 -5.81 -22.59
N ALA A 18 -7.29 -6.77 -21.68
CA ALA A 18 -7.78 -8.11 -21.98
C ALA A 18 -9.31 -8.22 -22.03
N THR A 19 -10.03 -7.28 -21.41
CA THR A 19 -11.49 -7.34 -21.26
C THR A 19 -12.18 -6.02 -21.59
N THR A 20 -11.44 -4.95 -21.88
CA THR A 20 -11.98 -3.61 -22.11
C THR A 20 -11.29 -2.89 -23.26
N PHE A 21 -11.97 -1.89 -23.82
CA PHE A 21 -11.36 -0.93 -24.73
C PHE A 21 -12.01 0.45 -24.61
N ALA A 22 -11.27 1.48 -25.03
CA ALA A 22 -11.74 2.86 -25.09
C ALA A 22 -12.24 3.20 -26.50
N LEU A 23 -13.31 3.99 -26.58
CA LEU A 23 -13.87 4.57 -27.79
C LEU A 23 -13.88 6.08 -27.73
N GLU A 24 -13.68 6.73 -28.88
CA GLU A 24 -14.01 8.15 -29.02
C GLU A 24 -15.48 8.38 -28.74
N ARG A 25 -15.79 9.48 -28.05
CA ARG A 25 -17.18 9.89 -27.84
C ARG A 25 -17.80 10.33 -29.18
N PRO A 26 -19.05 9.92 -29.49
CA PRO A 26 -19.76 10.28 -30.71
C PRO A 26 -20.31 11.72 -30.67
N CYS A 27 -19.41 12.70 -30.51
CA CYS A 27 -19.80 14.11 -30.37
C CYS A 27 -20.51 14.65 -31.62
N ARG A 28 -21.71 15.22 -31.41
CA ARG A 28 -22.56 15.91 -32.39
C ARG A 28 -22.99 15.10 -33.62
N ILE A 29 -22.80 13.78 -33.60
CA ILE A 29 -23.13 12.95 -34.76
C ILE A 29 -24.65 12.76 -34.92
N PHE A 30 -25.41 12.94 -33.84
CA PHE A 30 -26.85 12.68 -33.78
C PHE A 30 -27.71 13.95 -33.74
N ASP A 31 -27.13 15.15 -33.70
CA ASP A 31 -27.86 16.41 -33.40
C ASP A 31 -29.05 16.66 -34.34
N GLN A 32 -28.94 16.31 -35.62
CA GLN A 32 -30.02 16.47 -36.61
C GLN A 32 -31.11 15.39 -36.54
N HIS A 33 -30.90 14.35 -35.74
CA HIS A 33 -31.75 13.16 -35.69
C HIS A 33 -32.36 12.93 -34.29
N ALA A 34 -31.73 13.47 -33.25
CA ALA A 34 -32.08 13.24 -31.86
C ALA A 34 -33.10 14.26 -31.33
N ASN A 35 -34.04 13.75 -30.55
CA ASN A 35 -34.93 14.52 -29.69
C ASN A 35 -34.41 14.47 -28.24
N ALA A 36 -34.95 15.33 -27.37
CA ALA A 36 -34.54 15.43 -25.97
C ALA A 36 -34.71 14.12 -25.16
N LEU A 37 -35.65 13.26 -25.56
CA LEU A 37 -35.94 11.98 -24.89
C LEU A 37 -35.22 10.79 -25.52
N ASP A 38 -34.46 10.98 -26.60
CA ASP A 38 -33.78 9.88 -27.27
C ASP A 38 -32.51 9.47 -26.54
N SER A 39 -32.21 8.17 -26.58
CA SER A 39 -31.00 7.58 -26.01
C SER A 39 -30.11 7.04 -27.12
N VAL A 40 -28.81 7.26 -26.97
CA VAL A 40 -27.78 6.64 -27.77
C VAL A 40 -27.27 5.41 -27.04
N TRP A 41 -27.19 4.31 -27.77
CA TRP A 41 -26.71 3.02 -27.32
C TRP A 41 -25.47 2.62 -28.10
N LEU A 42 -24.62 1.79 -27.49
CA LEU A 42 -23.51 1.14 -28.16
C LEU A 42 -23.84 -0.34 -28.38
N ALA A 43 -23.94 -0.76 -29.65
CA ALA A 43 -23.95 -2.17 -29.99
C ALA A 43 -22.51 -2.68 -30.05
N VAL A 44 -22.26 -3.81 -29.39
CA VAL A 44 -20.98 -4.51 -29.38
C VAL A 44 -21.22 -5.92 -29.87
N ALA A 45 -20.54 -6.32 -30.94
CA ALA A 45 -20.72 -7.62 -31.57
C ALA A 45 -19.39 -8.24 -31.96
N PHE A 46 -19.33 -9.56 -31.99
CA PHE A 46 -18.23 -10.24 -32.68
C PHE A 46 -18.26 -9.91 -34.17
N ALA A 47 -17.08 -9.75 -34.79
CA ALA A 47 -16.99 -9.29 -36.17
C ALA A 47 -17.73 -10.20 -37.17
N ASN A 48 -17.79 -11.51 -36.89
CA ASN A 48 -18.43 -12.53 -37.71
C ASN A 48 -19.96 -12.42 -37.78
N VAL A 49 -20.62 -11.79 -36.80
CA VAL A 49 -22.09 -11.65 -36.77
C VAL A 49 -22.59 -10.25 -37.15
N THR A 50 -21.69 -9.32 -37.50
CA THR A 50 -22.08 -7.93 -37.82
C THR A 50 -23.00 -7.79 -39.02
N ALA A 51 -22.94 -8.71 -39.99
CA ALA A 51 -23.79 -8.69 -41.19
C ALA A 51 -25.23 -9.15 -40.90
N THR A 52 -25.42 -10.00 -39.90
CA THR A 52 -26.73 -10.55 -39.53
C THR A 52 -27.36 -9.83 -38.33
N PHE A 53 -26.59 -8.98 -37.63
CA PHE A 53 -27.10 -8.15 -36.54
C PHE A 53 -28.33 -7.33 -36.97
N ARG A 54 -29.39 -7.38 -36.16
CA ARG A 54 -30.62 -6.61 -36.33
C ARG A 54 -30.73 -5.63 -35.17
N ASN A 55 -31.12 -4.39 -35.48
CA ASN A 55 -31.37 -3.40 -34.43
C ASN A 55 -32.61 -3.83 -33.62
N PRO A 56 -32.57 -3.75 -32.29
CA PRO A 56 -33.74 -4.06 -31.48
C PRO A 56 -34.87 -3.07 -31.79
N PRO A 57 -36.13 -3.54 -31.87
CA PRO A 57 -37.26 -2.67 -32.18
C PRO A 57 -37.62 -1.75 -31.00
N SER A 58 -37.27 -2.12 -29.77
CA SER A 58 -37.50 -1.30 -28.57
C SER A 58 -36.40 -1.48 -27.52
N ARG A 59 -36.44 -0.67 -26.46
CA ARG A 59 -35.54 -0.81 -25.30
C ARG A 59 -35.67 -2.18 -24.59
N ALA A 60 -36.86 -2.77 -24.58
CA ALA A 60 -37.10 -4.07 -23.94
C ALA A 60 -36.42 -5.23 -24.69
N ASP A 61 -36.18 -5.07 -25.99
CA ASP A 61 -35.58 -6.08 -26.87
C ASP A 61 -34.06 -5.94 -26.98
N VAL A 62 -33.45 -5.03 -26.21
CA VAL A 62 -32.01 -4.78 -26.21
C VAL A 62 -31.27 -6.05 -25.78
N PRO A 63 -30.33 -6.57 -26.59
CA PRO A 63 -29.59 -7.79 -26.25
C PRO A 63 -28.70 -7.53 -25.03
N LEU A 64 -28.86 -8.37 -24.02
CA LEU A 64 -28.23 -8.19 -22.72
C LEU A 64 -26.81 -8.76 -22.70
N TYR A 65 -25.96 -8.20 -21.84
CA TYR A 65 -24.57 -8.66 -21.69
C TYR A 65 -24.47 -10.18 -21.41
N LYS A 66 -25.35 -10.74 -20.57
CA LYS A 66 -25.37 -12.19 -20.28
C LYS A 66 -25.62 -13.08 -21.50
N GLN A 67 -26.21 -12.53 -22.57
CA GLN A 67 -26.48 -13.23 -23.82
C GLN A 67 -25.28 -13.14 -24.78
N LEU A 68 -24.26 -12.33 -24.50
CA LEU A 68 -23.09 -12.17 -25.38
C LEU A 68 -22.44 -13.51 -25.79
N PRO A 69 -22.28 -14.53 -24.90
CA PRO A 69 -21.68 -15.80 -25.31
C PRO A 69 -22.49 -16.58 -26.36
N THR A 70 -23.82 -16.41 -26.38
CA THR A 70 -24.72 -17.15 -27.27
C THR A 70 -25.20 -16.32 -28.46
N ALA A 71 -25.64 -15.08 -28.22
CA ALA A 71 -26.10 -14.14 -29.23
C ALA A 71 -24.95 -13.44 -29.98
N LEU A 72 -23.71 -13.58 -29.49
CA LEU A 72 -22.49 -13.01 -30.06
C LEU A 72 -22.54 -11.48 -30.22
N SER A 73 -23.50 -10.84 -29.56
CA SER A 73 -23.68 -9.41 -29.51
C SER A 73 -24.48 -9.01 -28.28
N TYR A 74 -24.26 -7.78 -27.83
CA TYR A 74 -25.04 -7.13 -26.78
C TYR A 74 -25.05 -5.63 -27.02
N MET A 75 -25.90 -4.93 -26.29
CA MET A 75 -25.98 -3.47 -26.32
C MET A 75 -25.82 -2.90 -24.92
N THR A 76 -25.11 -1.78 -24.85
CA THR A 76 -24.70 -1.16 -23.59
C THR A 76 -24.55 0.35 -23.72
N LEU A 77 -24.10 1.01 -22.64
CA LEU A 77 -23.82 2.44 -22.57
C LEU A 77 -25.03 3.30 -23.02
N GLU A 78 -26.23 2.96 -22.53
CA GLU A 78 -27.41 3.79 -22.72
C GLU A 78 -27.14 5.18 -22.15
N THR A 79 -27.12 6.18 -23.04
CA THR A 79 -26.78 7.55 -22.69
C THR A 79 -27.75 8.49 -23.39
N ALA A 80 -28.32 9.46 -22.66
CA ALA A 80 -29.17 10.47 -23.29
C ALA A 80 -28.42 11.19 -24.42
N ALA A 81 -29.07 11.38 -25.58
CA ALA A 81 -28.43 11.95 -26.77
C ALA A 81 -27.84 13.35 -26.50
N ALA A 82 -28.46 14.13 -25.61
CA ALA A 82 -28.00 15.45 -25.19
C ALA A 82 -26.56 15.46 -24.63
N VAL A 83 -26.10 14.36 -24.02
CA VAL A 83 -24.73 14.23 -23.48
C VAL A 83 -23.67 14.32 -24.59
N TYR A 84 -24.04 13.95 -25.82
CA TYR A 84 -23.13 13.94 -26.96
C TYR A 84 -23.12 15.25 -27.76
N THR A 85 -23.78 16.31 -27.29
CA THR A 85 -23.76 17.64 -27.96
C THR A 85 -22.41 18.39 -27.83
N CYS A 86 -21.47 17.84 -27.05
CA CYS A 86 -20.07 18.26 -26.83
C CYS A 86 -19.71 19.69 -27.29
N SER A 87 -19.53 20.64 -26.38
CA SER A 87 -19.19 22.03 -26.71
C SER A 87 -17.79 22.20 -27.33
N ALA A 88 -16.84 21.33 -26.98
CA ALA A 88 -15.45 21.35 -27.44
C ALA A 88 -14.87 19.92 -27.55
N PRO A 89 -13.77 19.72 -28.30
CA PRO A 89 -13.03 18.46 -28.28
C PRO A 89 -12.60 18.13 -26.85
N SER A 90 -12.94 16.95 -26.36
CA SER A 90 -12.67 16.55 -24.99
C SER A 90 -11.96 15.19 -24.97
N SER A 91 -10.93 15.07 -24.13
CA SER A 91 -10.12 13.85 -23.99
C SER A 91 -10.87 12.69 -23.35
N ALA A 92 -12.07 12.90 -22.82
CA ALA A 92 -12.84 11.82 -22.23
C ALA A 92 -13.31 10.82 -23.31
N VAL A 93 -13.21 9.55 -22.95
CA VAL A 93 -13.47 8.39 -23.79
C VAL A 93 -14.63 7.59 -23.21
N LEU A 94 -15.30 6.81 -24.05
CA LEU A 94 -16.24 5.79 -23.59
C LEU A 94 -15.47 4.51 -23.33
N ARG A 95 -15.53 3.98 -22.11
CA ARG A 95 -14.93 2.69 -21.78
C ARG A 95 -15.96 1.59 -21.96
N VAL A 96 -15.63 0.59 -22.76
CA VAL A 96 -16.47 -0.58 -23.02
C VAL A 96 -15.95 -1.73 -22.16
N GLY A 97 -16.85 -2.35 -21.42
CA GLY A 97 -16.60 -3.51 -20.57
C GLY A 97 -16.05 -3.21 -19.18
N ASP A 98 -16.19 -1.99 -18.67
CA ASP A 98 -15.59 -1.58 -17.38
C ASP A 98 -16.47 -1.85 -16.15
N ASP A 99 -17.72 -2.32 -16.32
CA ASP A 99 -18.60 -2.67 -15.21
C ASP A 99 -18.40 -4.14 -14.81
N THR A 100 -17.51 -4.38 -13.84
CA THR A 100 -17.23 -5.73 -13.34
C THR A 100 -18.41 -6.36 -12.60
N ALA A 101 -19.38 -5.57 -12.13
CA ALA A 101 -20.59 -6.08 -11.47
C ALA A 101 -21.56 -6.73 -12.47
N CYS A 102 -21.36 -6.56 -13.78
CA CYS A 102 -22.14 -7.29 -14.80
C CYS A 102 -21.94 -8.82 -14.78
N ARG A 103 -20.99 -9.32 -14.00
CA ARG A 103 -20.77 -10.77 -13.82
C ARG A 103 -21.79 -11.43 -12.92
N ASP A 104 -22.60 -10.65 -12.20
CA ASP A 104 -23.61 -11.17 -11.28
C ASP A 104 -24.76 -11.83 -12.05
N GLU A 105 -25.02 -13.11 -11.81
CA GLU A 105 -25.96 -13.93 -12.61
C GLU A 105 -27.42 -13.45 -12.56
N GLY A 106 -27.80 -12.68 -11.53
CA GLY A 106 -29.16 -12.18 -11.35
C GLY A 106 -29.51 -10.93 -12.17
N ARG A 107 -28.55 -10.27 -12.84
CA ARG A 107 -28.79 -8.97 -13.48
C ARG A 107 -29.64 -9.13 -14.75
N GLN A 108 -30.72 -8.36 -14.82
CA GLN A 108 -31.67 -8.37 -15.94
C GLN A 108 -31.62 -7.10 -16.80
N ASP A 109 -30.96 -6.05 -16.32
CA ASP A 109 -30.82 -4.79 -17.03
C ASP A 109 -29.61 -4.78 -17.99
N PRO A 110 -29.63 -3.93 -19.04
CA PRO A 110 -28.47 -3.70 -19.89
C PRO A 110 -27.24 -3.25 -19.08
N CYS A 111 -26.06 -3.77 -19.45
CA CYS A 111 -24.87 -3.71 -18.61
C CYS A 111 -23.59 -3.54 -19.44
N ASN A 112 -22.58 -2.84 -18.92
CA ASN A 112 -21.29 -2.62 -19.61
C ASN A 112 -20.23 -3.64 -19.18
N GLY A 113 -20.54 -4.92 -19.35
CA GLY A 113 -19.75 -6.00 -18.73
C GLY A 113 -18.44 -6.33 -19.45
N PRO A 114 -17.46 -6.91 -18.74
CA PRO A 114 -16.12 -7.17 -19.29
C PRO A 114 -16.17 -8.15 -20.46
N LEU A 115 -15.47 -7.83 -21.53
CA LEU A 115 -15.49 -8.64 -22.74
C LEU A 115 -14.80 -10.00 -22.49
N PRO A 116 -15.42 -11.12 -22.89
CA PRO A 116 -15.02 -12.45 -22.44
C PRO A 116 -13.83 -13.03 -23.20
N SER A 117 -13.47 -12.49 -24.35
CA SER A 117 -12.39 -13.03 -25.19
C SER A 117 -11.66 -11.94 -25.97
N PRO A 118 -10.54 -12.25 -26.65
CA PRO A 118 -9.80 -11.26 -27.44
C PRO A 118 -10.56 -10.65 -28.64
N GLY A 119 -11.75 -11.13 -28.96
CA GLY A 119 -12.50 -10.72 -30.15
C GLY A 119 -12.07 -11.49 -31.42
N PRO A 120 -12.13 -10.88 -32.63
CA PRO A 120 -12.33 -9.45 -32.88
C PRO A 120 -13.77 -8.96 -32.65
N TYR A 121 -13.89 -7.78 -32.03
CA TYR A 121 -15.16 -7.08 -31.85
C TYR A 121 -15.34 -5.96 -32.88
N ARG A 122 -16.60 -5.61 -33.14
CA ARG A 122 -16.98 -4.40 -33.86
C ARG A 122 -18.09 -3.70 -33.10
N VAL A 123 -18.13 -2.39 -33.23
CA VAL A 123 -19.15 -1.58 -32.57
C VAL A 123 -19.84 -0.61 -33.51
N LYS A 124 -21.08 -0.25 -33.19
CA LYS A 124 -21.79 0.87 -33.80
C LYS A 124 -22.64 1.58 -32.75
N PHE A 125 -22.88 2.88 -32.94
CA PHE A 125 -23.84 3.60 -32.13
C PHE A 125 -25.22 3.53 -32.77
N LEU A 126 -26.25 3.38 -31.94
CA LEU A 126 -27.65 3.36 -32.33
C LEU A 126 -28.41 4.42 -31.54
N LEU A 127 -29.04 5.35 -32.23
CA LEU A 127 -29.98 6.30 -31.65
C LEU A 127 -31.35 5.63 -31.56
N MET A 128 -31.88 5.49 -30.35
CA MET A 128 -33.20 4.93 -30.07
C MET A 128 -34.10 6.00 -29.48
N GLY A 129 -35.31 6.12 -30.04
CA GLY A 129 -36.41 6.89 -29.44
C GLY A 129 -37.48 5.97 -28.87
N CYS A 130 -38.60 6.57 -28.44
CA CYS A 130 -39.73 5.82 -27.87
C CYS A 130 -40.34 4.78 -28.83
N HIS A 131 -40.23 5.02 -30.14
CA HIS A 131 -40.76 4.15 -31.20
C HIS A 131 -39.68 3.27 -31.86
N GLY A 132 -38.53 3.10 -31.20
CA GLY A 132 -37.45 2.24 -31.68
C GLY A 132 -36.27 2.99 -32.34
N PRO A 133 -35.50 2.31 -33.20
CA PRO A 133 -34.27 2.85 -33.76
C PRO A 133 -34.55 3.97 -34.78
N LYS A 134 -33.91 5.13 -34.60
CA LYS A 134 -34.05 6.31 -35.46
C LYS A 134 -32.88 6.49 -36.43
N ALA A 135 -31.66 6.22 -35.95
CA ALA A 135 -30.44 6.39 -36.74
C ALA A 135 -29.34 5.48 -36.21
N GLU A 136 -28.41 5.08 -37.08
CA GLU A 136 -27.25 4.28 -36.70
C GLU A 136 -25.98 4.76 -37.39
N THR A 137 -24.83 4.47 -36.80
CA THR A 137 -23.51 4.70 -37.41
C THR A 137 -23.09 3.49 -38.24
N ARG A 138 -22.01 3.65 -39.03
CA ARG A 138 -21.33 2.48 -39.59
C ARG A 138 -20.71 1.65 -38.45
N TRP A 139 -20.45 0.38 -38.73
CA TRP A 139 -19.62 -0.46 -37.88
C TRP A 139 -18.17 0.03 -37.86
N SER A 140 -17.52 -0.10 -36.71
CA SER A 140 -16.09 0.16 -36.55
C SER A 140 -15.22 -0.82 -37.35
N GLN A 141 -13.94 -0.48 -37.48
CA GLN A 141 -12.94 -1.49 -37.80
C GLN A 141 -12.90 -2.57 -36.69
N PRO A 142 -12.42 -3.80 -36.99
CA PRO A 142 -12.22 -4.83 -35.97
C PRO A 142 -11.32 -4.34 -34.83
N ILE A 143 -11.75 -4.56 -33.59
CA ILE A 143 -11.05 -4.24 -32.36
C ILE A 143 -10.61 -5.56 -31.72
N LEU A 144 -9.29 -5.74 -31.60
CA LEU A 144 -8.69 -6.91 -30.95
C LEU A 144 -8.24 -6.52 -29.55
N LEU A 145 -8.65 -7.30 -28.56
CA LEU A 145 -8.20 -7.13 -27.18
C LEU A 145 -6.89 -7.86 -26.95
N HIS A 146 -6.18 -7.49 -25.89
CA HIS A 146 -4.97 -8.21 -25.50
C HIS A 146 -5.33 -9.60 -24.97
N ARG A 147 -4.44 -10.57 -25.17
CA ARG A 147 -4.57 -11.86 -24.49
C ARG A 147 -4.05 -11.70 -23.07
N ALA A 148 -4.90 -11.96 -22.08
CA ALA A 148 -4.41 -12.20 -20.73
C ALA A 148 -3.58 -13.48 -20.74
N LEU A 149 -2.38 -13.42 -20.18
CA LEU A 149 -1.64 -14.63 -19.83
C LEU A 149 -2.40 -15.34 -18.71
N SER A 150 -2.54 -16.65 -18.81
CA SER A 150 -3.15 -17.44 -17.73
C SER A 150 -2.30 -17.28 -16.47
N PRO A 151 -2.88 -17.05 -15.29
CA PRO A 151 -2.12 -17.00 -14.05
C PRO A 151 -1.27 -18.26 -13.81
N SER A 152 -1.74 -19.41 -14.30
CA SER A 152 -1.01 -20.69 -14.28
C SER A 152 0.23 -20.75 -15.19
N THR A 153 0.34 -19.84 -16.15
CA THR A 153 1.52 -19.69 -17.03
C THR A 153 2.45 -18.57 -16.59
N ILE A 154 2.03 -17.76 -15.62
CA ILE A 154 2.90 -16.79 -14.97
C ILE A 154 3.73 -17.58 -13.97
N ASP A 155 5.04 -17.69 -14.22
CA ASP A 155 5.96 -18.19 -13.19
C ASP A 155 5.94 -17.21 -12.02
N PRO A 156 5.34 -17.56 -10.86
CA PRO A 156 5.27 -16.69 -9.71
C PRO A 156 6.60 -16.69 -8.94
N ALA A 157 7.61 -17.45 -9.41
CA ALA A 157 8.91 -17.44 -8.80
C ALA A 157 9.39 -15.98 -8.71
N PRO A 158 9.79 -15.50 -7.52
CA PRO A 158 10.34 -14.17 -7.38
C PRO A 158 11.50 -14.10 -8.36
N LEU A 159 11.35 -13.24 -9.36
CA LEU A 159 12.32 -12.98 -10.42
C LEU A 159 13.70 -13.12 -9.81
N ARG A 160 14.39 -14.22 -10.12
CA ARG A 160 15.66 -14.67 -9.54
C ARG A 160 16.42 -13.43 -9.11
N ARG A 161 16.47 -13.15 -7.79
CA ARG A 161 17.04 -11.88 -7.29
C ARG A 161 18.33 -11.66 -8.05
N SER A 162 18.40 -10.58 -8.84
CA SER A 162 19.64 -10.20 -9.50
C SER A 162 20.74 -10.31 -8.44
N SER A 163 21.85 -10.97 -8.77
CA SER A 163 22.98 -11.13 -7.85
C SER A 163 23.32 -9.78 -7.20
N ASP A 164 23.17 -8.70 -7.97
CA ASP A 164 23.39 -7.32 -7.57
C ASP A 164 22.49 -6.87 -6.44
N MET A 165 21.21 -7.28 -6.43
CA MET A 165 20.28 -6.93 -5.36
C MET A 165 20.71 -7.56 -4.03
N VAL A 166 21.21 -8.80 -4.06
CA VAL A 166 21.72 -9.49 -2.87
C VAL A 166 22.98 -8.80 -2.36
N VAL A 167 23.89 -8.41 -3.27
CA VAL A 167 25.11 -7.67 -2.95
C VAL A 167 24.78 -6.29 -2.35
N ILE A 168 23.82 -5.56 -2.91
CA ILE A 168 23.42 -4.24 -2.38
C ILE A 168 22.84 -4.39 -0.96
N ILE A 169 21.97 -5.38 -0.73
CA ILE A 169 21.38 -5.61 0.59
C ILE A 169 22.44 -6.00 1.62
N SER A 170 23.43 -6.84 1.26
CA SER A 170 24.49 -7.23 2.19
C SER A 170 25.43 -6.07 2.53
N ILE A 171 25.75 -5.21 1.56
CA ILE A 171 26.52 -3.99 1.79
C ILE A 171 25.76 -3.02 2.70
N LEU A 172 24.48 -2.75 2.43
CA LEU A 172 23.68 -1.85 3.26
C LEU A 172 23.50 -2.40 4.68
N ALA A 173 23.29 -3.71 4.83
CA ALA A 173 23.16 -4.35 6.13
C ALA A 173 24.46 -4.26 6.94
N SER A 174 25.62 -4.53 6.32
CA SER A 174 26.93 -4.44 6.98
C SER A 174 27.31 -3.00 7.34
N LEU A 175 27.07 -2.03 6.46
CA LEU A 175 27.26 -0.61 6.78
C LEU A 175 26.33 -0.16 7.90
N GLY A 176 25.07 -0.61 7.88
CA GLY A 176 24.10 -0.31 8.92
C GLY A 176 24.50 -0.87 10.30
N THR A 177 25.01 -2.09 10.38
CA THR A 177 25.47 -2.67 11.65
C THR A 177 26.71 -1.97 12.18
N VAL A 178 27.68 -1.62 11.33
CA VAL A 178 28.88 -0.86 11.72
C VAL A 178 28.49 0.54 12.22
N LEU A 179 27.59 1.22 11.51
CA LEU A 179 27.11 2.53 11.95
C LEU A 179 26.36 2.43 13.29
N ALA A 180 25.51 1.42 13.47
CA ALA A 180 24.80 1.23 14.71
C ALA A 180 25.76 0.95 15.88
N THR A 181 26.72 0.03 15.73
CA THR A 181 27.66 -0.32 16.81
C THR A 181 28.55 0.86 17.19
N THR A 182 29.01 1.66 16.22
CA THR A 182 29.80 2.87 16.49
C THR A 182 28.99 3.95 17.20
N VAL A 183 27.74 4.18 16.80
CA VAL A 183 26.85 5.14 17.47
C VAL A 183 26.52 4.69 18.90
N LEU A 184 26.16 3.42 19.10
CA LEU A 184 25.92 2.86 20.43
C LEU A 184 27.17 2.93 21.32
N GLY A 185 28.35 2.63 20.77
CA GLY A 185 29.63 2.74 21.47
C GLY A 185 29.96 4.17 21.88
N ALA A 186 29.76 5.13 20.98
CA ALA A 186 29.98 6.55 21.27
C ALA A 186 29.01 7.10 22.32
N LEU A 187 27.73 6.73 22.23
CA LEU A 187 26.72 7.08 23.24
C LEU A 187 27.05 6.44 24.59
N GLY A 188 27.41 5.16 24.61
CA GLY A 188 27.84 4.46 25.82
C GLY A 188 29.06 5.09 26.47
N ALA A 189 30.09 5.44 25.69
CA ALA A 189 31.28 6.12 26.18
C ALA A 189 30.98 7.52 26.73
N LYS A 190 30.05 8.27 26.11
CA LYS A 190 29.63 9.59 26.58
C LYS A 190 28.82 9.50 27.88
N VAL A 191 27.93 8.51 27.99
CA VAL A 191 27.16 8.24 29.22
C VAL A 191 28.10 7.80 30.34
N TRP A 192 29.01 6.87 30.06
CA TRP A 192 30.00 6.40 31.03
C TRP A 192 30.94 7.51 31.49
N GLY A 193 31.45 8.32 30.57
CA GLY A 193 32.27 9.50 30.88
C GLY A 193 31.50 10.53 31.71
N SER A 194 30.20 10.73 31.46
CA SER A 194 29.36 11.63 32.27
C SER A 194 29.09 11.09 33.67
N LEU A 195 29.06 9.77 33.86
CA LEU A 195 28.89 9.13 35.17
C LEU A 195 30.20 9.17 35.97
N PHE A 196 31.33 8.80 35.35
CA PHE A 196 32.65 8.85 36.00
C PHE A 196 33.13 10.28 36.30
N HIS A 197 32.84 11.26 35.45
CA HIS A 197 33.19 12.65 35.75
C HIS A 197 32.30 13.26 36.84
N ARG A 198 31.10 12.69 37.10
CA ARG A 198 30.28 13.04 38.27
C ARG A 198 30.82 12.44 39.56
N ASP A 199 31.42 11.25 39.51
CA ASP A 199 32.02 10.61 40.69
C ASP A 199 33.45 11.06 41.01
N LEU A 200 34.19 11.63 40.06
CA LEU A 200 35.49 12.27 40.34
C LEU A 200 35.39 13.67 40.98
N GLY A 201 34.18 14.22 41.14
CA GLY A 201 33.94 15.53 41.75
C GLY A 201 33.74 15.54 43.27
N THR A 202 33.69 14.37 43.93
CA THR A 202 33.41 14.32 45.38
C THR A 202 34.19 13.20 46.08
N SER A 203 35.49 13.41 46.29
CA SER A 203 36.22 12.94 47.49
C SER A 203 37.72 13.25 47.41
N THR A 204 38.08 14.53 47.18
CA THR A 204 39.30 15.02 47.85
C THR A 204 38.96 15.15 49.33
N PHE A 205 39.15 14.06 50.08
CA PHE A 205 39.30 14.17 51.52
C PHE A 205 40.53 15.04 51.77
N ALA A 206 40.31 16.35 51.94
CA ALA A 206 41.26 17.23 52.57
C ALA A 206 41.48 16.66 53.98
N ARG A 207 42.55 15.85 54.11
CA ARG A 207 43.01 15.32 55.39
C ARG A 207 43.39 16.52 56.25
N ARG A 208 42.46 16.97 57.08
CA ARG A 208 42.71 17.94 58.14
C ARG A 208 43.76 17.31 59.05
N SER A 209 44.99 17.80 58.99
CA SER A 209 46.10 17.32 59.80
C SER A 209 45.80 17.61 61.27
N TYR A 210 45.36 16.60 62.02
CA TYR A 210 45.33 16.67 63.47
C TYR A 210 46.78 16.52 63.97
N ARG A 211 47.28 17.58 64.59
CA ARG A 211 48.62 17.66 65.19
C ARG A 211 48.53 17.10 66.61
N THR A 212 48.96 15.86 66.81
CA THR A 212 49.13 15.27 68.14
C THR A 212 50.49 15.72 68.71
N HIS A 213 50.49 16.41 69.85
CA HIS A 213 51.72 16.72 70.57
C HIS A 213 52.32 15.41 71.11
N HIS A 214 53.48 15.02 70.59
CA HIS A 214 54.27 13.92 71.13
C HIS A 214 54.87 14.35 72.47
N ILE A 215 54.52 13.63 73.54
CA ILE A 215 55.18 13.71 74.85
C ILE A 215 56.48 12.90 74.72
N PRO A 216 57.67 13.50 74.88
CA PRO A 216 58.94 12.78 74.80
C PRO A 216 59.08 11.77 75.95
N PRO A 217 59.69 10.60 75.71
CA PRO A 217 60.00 9.66 76.78
C PRO A 217 61.02 10.28 77.74
N ALA A 218 60.71 10.26 79.04
CA ALA A 218 61.64 10.65 80.09
C ALA A 218 62.81 9.65 80.16
N LEU A 219 64.04 10.18 80.15
CA LEU A 219 65.29 9.44 80.31
C LEU A 219 65.44 8.98 81.78
N PRO A 220 65.99 7.79 82.05
CA PRO A 220 65.97 7.20 83.40
C PRO A 220 67.16 7.68 84.26
N GLN A 221 66.89 8.17 85.48
CA GLN A 221 67.82 8.24 86.63
C GLN A 221 67.00 8.43 87.94
N PRO A 222 67.50 8.08 89.14
CA PRO A 222 67.66 6.75 89.73
C PRO A 222 66.68 6.50 90.91
N LEU A 223 66.36 5.22 91.20
CA LEU A 223 65.75 4.77 92.49
C LEU A 223 66.74 5.02 93.66
N PRO A 224 66.36 5.15 94.96
CA PRO A 224 65.40 4.30 95.72
C PRO A 224 64.69 5.10 96.87
N PRO A 225 64.17 4.54 98.00
CA PRO A 225 63.81 3.15 98.35
C PRO A 225 62.35 3.01 98.83
N GLY A 226 61.85 1.77 98.85
CA GLY A 226 60.68 1.41 99.65
C GLY A 226 59.57 0.72 98.86
N CYS A 227 59.74 -0.60 98.71
CA CYS A 227 58.75 -1.65 98.91
C CYS A 227 57.28 -1.36 98.49
N GLY A 228 56.62 -2.18 97.68
CA GLY A 228 56.91 -3.56 97.34
C GLY A 228 55.78 -4.15 96.49
N CYS A 229 56.02 -5.38 96.07
CA CYS A 229 55.22 -6.15 95.11
C CYS A 229 54.01 -6.85 95.75
N SER A 230 52.90 -7.01 95.02
CA SER A 230 52.40 -8.35 94.64
C SER A 230 51.22 -8.33 93.66
N PRO A 231 51.03 -9.42 92.89
CA PRO A 231 50.33 -9.44 91.61
C PRO A 231 49.08 -10.38 91.69
N PRO A 232 48.70 -11.11 90.63
CA PRO A 232 47.52 -10.85 89.82
C PRO A 232 46.41 -11.91 90.00
N GLY A 233 45.21 -11.62 89.52
CA GLY A 233 44.19 -12.65 89.32
C GLY A 233 42.79 -12.18 89.65
N LEU A 234 41.93 -12.17 88.65
CA LEU A 234 40.71 -12.98 88.59
C LEU A 234 39.91 -12.47 87.39
N GLY A 235 39.67 -13.35 86.43
CA GLY A 235 38.59 -13.13 85.47
C GLY A 235 37.23 -13.21 86.16
N CYS A 236 36.22 -12.59 85.56
CA CYS A 236 34.82 -12.88 85.86
C CYS A 236 34.03 -12.93 84.55
N PHE A 237 33.22 -13.98 84.41
CA PHE A 237 32.43 -14.35 83.25
C PHE A 237 31.05 -13.66 83.21
N ALA A 238 30.55 -13.54 81.97
CA ALA A 238 29.19 -13.68 81.43
C ALA A 238 27.98 -12.94 82.06
N LEU A 239 27.15 -12.35 81.19
CA LEU A 239 25.72 -12.66 81.06
C LEU A 239 25.13 -12.09 79.74
N ARG A 240 24.56 -12.98 78.91
CA ARG A 240 23.50 -12.72 77.91
C ARG A 240 22.15 -12.97 78.62
N PRO A 241 20.92 -12.73 78.07
CA PRO A 241 20.49 -12.12 76.80
C PRO A 241 19.26 -11.17 76.98
N SER A 242 18.69 -10.64 75.89
CA SER A 242 17.24 -10.77 75.57
C SER A 242 16.86 -9.96 74.30
N ALA A 243 16.12 -10.63 73.42
CA ALA A 243 15.30 -10.02 72.37
C ALA A 243 13.88 -9.74 72.93
N PRO A 244 13.05 -8.98 72.21
CA PRO A 244 11.80 -9.61 71.77
C PRO A 244 11.32 -9.21 70.36
N CYS A 245 10.59 -10.13 69.73
CA CYS A 245 9.66 -9.89 68.62
C CYS A 245 8.24 -9.77 69.17
N HIS A 246 7.43 -8.80 68.72
CA HIS A 246 6.25 -9.02 67.85
C HIS A 246 5.42 -7.74 67.61
N ARG A 247 4.63 -7.81 66.52
CA ARG A 247 3.67 -6.85 65.95
C ARG A 247 2.29 -6.92 66.66
N ASN A 248 1.60 -5.78 66.67
CA ASN A 248 0.21 -5.49 67.09
C ASN A 248 -0.16 -5.74 68.56
#